data_AF-A0A1F8LPU0-F1
#
_entry.id   AF-A0A1F8LPU0-F1
#
_cell.length_a   1.000
_cell.length_b   1.000
_cell.length_c   1.000
_cell.angle_alpha   90.00
_cell.angle_beta   90.00
_cell.angle_gamma   90.00
#
_symmetry.space_group_name_H-M   'P 1'
#
loop_
_entity.id
_entity.type
_entity.pdbx_description
1 polymer ?
#
loop_
_entity_poly.entity_id
_entity_poly.type
_entity_poly.pdbx_seq_one_letter_code
_entity_poly.pdbx_strand_id
1 'polypeptide(L)' 'MYIYSDLSSFEDLIEFKPIKVTLLPSGTFSNYKNQQMKEGKDIAQLKPPHINPSDKALSMLGVYIERETWK' A
#
# COMPACT_ATOMS: atom_id res chain seq x y z
N MET A 1 -12.30 29.02 -15.82
CA MET A 1 -12.51 27.82 -14.98
C MET A 1 -12.13 28.21 -13.57
N TYR A 2 -13.10 28.55 -12.72
CA TYR A 2 -12.85 28.95 -11.34
C TYR A 2 -12.66 27.68 -10.51
N ILE A 3 -11.41 27.35 -10.19
CA ILE A 3 -11.12 26.34 -9.17
C ILE A 3 -11.23 27.08 -7.83
N TYR A 4 -12.27 26.77 -7.08
CA TYR A 4 -12.57 27.38 -5.78
C TYR A 4 -11.40 27.13 -4.82
N SER A 5 -10.75 28.20 -4.37
CA SER A 5 -9.71 28.18 -3.31
C SER A 5 -10.25 27.69 -1.96
N ASP A 6 -11.56 27.55 -1.82
CA ASP A 6 -12.27 27.12 -0.62
C ASP A 6 -12.32 25.58 -0.43
N LEU A 7 -12.01 24.81 -1.48
CA LEU A 7 -11.97 23.34 -1.39
C LEU A 7 -10.82 22.86 -0.49
N SER A 8 -9.68 23.55 -0.54
CA SER A 8 -8.55 23.29 0.35
C SER A 8 -8.95 23.45 1.83
N SER A 9 -9.79 24.45 2.13
CA SER A 9 -10.31 24.68 3.48
C SER A 9 -11.30 23.60 3.93
N PHE A 10 -12.06 23.00 3.02
CA PHE A 10 -12.97 21.90 3.36
C PHE A 10 -12.22 20.58 3.61
N GLU A 11 -11.19 20.28 2.82
CA GLU A 11 -10.34 19.10 3.01
C GLU A 11 -9.64 19.11 4.37
N ASP A 12 -9.14 20.28 4.79
CA ASP A 12 -8.56 20.47 6.12
C ASP A 12 -9.61 20.32 7.24
N LEU A 13 -10.82 20.86 7.05
CA LEU A 13 -11.91 20.78 8.02
C LEU A 13 -12.40 19.35 8.29
N ILE A 14 -12.34 18.46 7.29
CA ILE A 14 -12.77 17.07 7.43
C ILE A 14 -11.61 16.11 7.74
N GLU A 15 -10.41 16.63 8.00
CA GLU A 15 -9.17 15.85 8.10
C GLU A 15 -9.03 14.87 6.94
N PHE A 16 -9.28 15.33 5.71
CA PHE A 16 -9.29 14.47 4.54
C PHE A 16 -7.92 13.83 4.35
N LYS A 17 -7.86 12.51 4.51
CA LYS A 17 -6.65 11.72 4.24
C LYS A 17 -6.84 11.00 2.91
N PRO A 18 -6.25 11.50 1.81
CA PRO A 18 -6.38 10.87 0.51
C PRO A 18 -5.77 9.47 0.53
N ILE A 19 -6.40 8.55 -0.22
CA ILE A 19 -5.88 7.19 -0.37
C ILE A 19 -4.64 7.25 -1.26
N LYS A 20 -3.47 6.90 -0.70
CA LYS A 20 -2.24 6.71 -1.46
C LYS A 20 -2.29 5.35 -2.15
N VAL A 21 -2.11 5.32 -3.47
CA VAL A 21 -2.07 4.09 -4.28
C VAL A 21 -0.70 3.97 -4.94
N THR A 22 -0.10 2.78 -4.89
CA THR A 22 1.15 2.47 -5.58
C THR A 22 0.88 1.50 -6.71
N LEU A 23 1.26 1.88 -7.94
CA LEU A 23 1.23 0.97 -9.08
C LEU A 23 2.42 0.03 -9.01
N LEU A 24 2.15 -1.27 -9.01
CA LEU A 24 3.18 -2.29 -8.99
C LEU A 24 3.57 -2.68 -10.41
N PRO A 25 4.86 -2.99 -10.65
CA PRO A 25 5.29 -3.61 -11.90
C PRO A 25 4.51 -4.90 -12.19
N SER A 26 4.41 -5.23 -13.48
CA SER A 26 3.85 -6.52 -13.88
C SER A 26 4.67 -7.67 -13.29
N GLY A 27 4.00 -8.73 -12.84
CA GLY A 27 4.63 -9.92 -12.28
C GLY A 27 5.00 -9.84 -10.79
N THR A 28 4.79 -8.71 -10.11
CA THR A 28 5.11 -8.56 -8.67
C THR A 28 4.45 -9.63 -7.80
N PHE A 29 3.15 -9.91 -8.01
CA PHE A 29 2.45 -10.96 -7.26
C PHE A 29 2.95 -12.38 -7.57
N SER A 30 3.39 -12.63 -8.81
CA SER A 30 4.01 -13.91 -9.19
C SER A 30 5.34 -14.10 -8.48
N ASN A 31 6.16 -13.06 -8.41
CA ASN A 31 7.42 -13.09 -7.65
C ASN A 31 7.19 -13.30 -6.16
N TYR A 32 6.22 -12.60 -5.56
CA TYR A 32 5.82 -12.81 -4.16
C TYR A 32 5.47 -14.28 -3.91
N LYS A 33 4.59 -14.86 -4.74
CA LYS A 33 4.19 -16.26 -4.64
C LYS A 33 5.38 -17.21 -4.74
N ASN A 34 6.27 -17.01 -5.71
CA ASN A 34 7.47 -17.82 -5.89
C ASN A 34 8.40 -17.75 -4.68
N GLN A 35 8.53 -16.58 -4.05
CA GLN A 35 9.34 -16.41 -2.86
C GLN A 35 8.72 -17.13 -1.64
N GLN A 36 7.41 -17.03 -1.45
CA GLN A 36 6.71 -17.76 -0.38
C GLN A 36 6.84 -19.28 -0.56
N MET A 37 6.77 -19.80 -1.80
CA MET A 37 7.03 -21.21 -2.09
C MET A 37 8.45 -21.63 -1.72
N LYS A 38 9.46 -20.81 -2.04
CA LYS A 38 10.87 -21.07 -1.65
C LYS A 38 11.07 -21.08 -0.14
N GLU A 39 10.29 -20.28 0.60
CA GLU A 39 10.28 -20.27 2.07
C GLU A 39 9.52 -21.49 2.67
N GLY A 40 8.98 -22.40 1.84
CA GLY A 40 8.27 -23.59 2.29
C GLY A 40 6.90 -23.30 2.90
N LYS A 41 6.30 -22.15 2.54
CA LYS A 41 5.03 -21.73 3.13
C LYS A 41 3.85 -22.52 2.56
N ASP A 42 2.86 -22.72 3.44
CA ASP A 42 1.61 -23.38 3.10
C ASP A 42 0.82 -22.59 2.04
N ILE A 43 -0.07 -23.28 1.33
CA ILE A 43 -0.89 -22.80 0.22
C ILE A 43 -1.68 -21.54 0.61
N ALA A 44 -2.16 -21.47 1.85
CA ALA A 44 -2.88 -20.31 2.39
C ALA A 44 -2.01 -19.03 2.47
N GLN A 45 -0.69 -19.19 2.62
CA GLN A 45 0.26 -18.09 2.77
C GLN A 45 0.91 -17.67 1.43
N LEU A 46 0.57 -18.33 0.32
CA LEU A 46 1.09 -17.98 -1.01
C LEU A 46 0.57 -16.64 -1.54
N LYS A 47 -0.54 -16.14 -0.98
CA LYS A 47 -1.10 -14.83 -1.29
C LYS A 47 -0.69 -13.82 -0.22
N PRO A 48 -0.42 -12.56 -0.59
CA PRO A 48 -0.22 -11.51 0.40
C PRO A 48 -1.55 -11.22 1.13
N PRO A 49 -1.53 -10.80 2.40
CA PRO A 49 -2.71 -10.30 3.09
C PRO A 49 -3.24 -9.02 2.43
N HIS A 50 -4.57 -8.92 2.26
CA HIS A 50 -5.21 -7.78 1.60
C HIS A 50 -5.56 -6.64 2.57
N ILE A 51 -5.73 -6.97 3.85
CA ILE A 51 -6.04 -6.01 4.92
C ILE A 51 -4.86 -6.00 5.88
N ASN A 52 -4.41 -4.80 6.21
CA ASN A 52 -3.32 -4.54 7.16
C ASN A 52 -2.09 -5.47 6.96
N PRO A 53 -1.48 -5.46 5.77
CA PRO A 53 -0.30 -6.27 5.51
C PRO A 53 0.87 -5.86 6.41
N SER A 54 1.71 -6.82 6.78
CA SER A 54 2.94 -6.52 7.52
C SER A 54 3.96 -5.79 6.63
N ASP A 55 4.86 -5.03 7.24
CA ASP A 55 5.95 -4.36 6.52
C ASP A 55 6.79 -5.34 5.68
N LYS A 56 7.01 -6.56 6.19
CA LYS A 56 7.71 -7.62 5.47
C LYS A 56 6.97 -7.97 4.17
N ALA A 57 5.66 -8.14 4.23
CA ALA A 57 4.86 -8.46 3.04
C ALA A 57 4.86 -7.31 2.03
N LEU A 58 4.76 -6.06 2.51
CA LEU A 58 4.84 -4.87 1.65
C LEU A 58 6.22 -4.71 1.00
N SER A 59 7.29 -4.96 1.76
CA SER A 59 8.66 -4.90 1.24
C SER A 59 8.89 -5.96 0.14
N MET A 60 8.32 -7.15 0.28
CA MET A 60 8.36 -8.19 -0.76
C MET A 60 7.59 -7.79 -2.02
N LEU A 61 6.58 -6.92 -1.90
CA LEU A 61 5.88 -6.32 -3.04
C LEU A 61 6.61 -5.10 -3.61
N GLY A 62 7.74 -4.70 -3.03
CA GLY A 62 8.49 -3.51 -3.43
C GLY A 62 7.79 -2.20 -3.03
N VAL A 63 6.90 -2.24 -2.04
CA VAL A 63 6.18 -1.07 -1.52
C VAL A 63 6.90 -0.53 -0.29
N TYR A 64 7.17 0.76 -0.28
CA TYR A 64 7.70 1.48 0.88
C TYR A 64 6.56 2.23 1.55
N ILE A 65 6.43 2.06 2.88
CA ILE A 65 5.51 2.86 3.67
C ILE A 65 6.25 4.11 4.10
N GLU A 66 5.90 5.26 3.51
CA GLU A 66 6.20 6.54 4.16
C GLU A 66 5.36 6.63 5.43
N ARG A 67 5.98 6.32 6.57
CA ARG A 67 5.36 6.54 7.86
C ARG A 67 5.48 8.02 8.18
N GLU A 68 4.37 8.73 8.08
CA GLU A 68 4.26 10.07 8.65
C GLU A 68 4.49 9.96 10.16
N THR A 69 5.63 10.49 10.61
CA THR A 69 5.90 10.73 12.02
C THR A 69 5.14 11.98 12.41
N TRP A 70 3.91 11.81 12.89
CA TRP A 70 3.15 12.90 13.47
C TRP A 70 3.92 13.44 14.70
N LYS A 71 4.19 14.75 14.72
CA LYS A 71 4.56 15.51 15.92
C LYS A 71 3.31 16.14 16.51
#